data_AF-A0A6G3MHN8-F1
#
_entry.id   AF-A0A6G3MHN8-F1
#
_cell.length_a   1.000
_cell.length_b   1.000
_cell.length_c   1.000
_cell.angle_alpha   90.00
_cell.angle_beta   90.00
_cell.angle_gamma   90.00
#
_symmetry.space_group_name_H-M   'P 1'
#
loop_
_entity.id
_entity.type
_entity.pdbx_description
1 polymer ?
#
loop_
_entity_poly.entity_id
_entity_poly.type
_entity_poly.pdbx_seq_one_letter_code
_entity_poly.pdbx_strand_id
1 'polypeptide(L)'
;KVDMITVDIDEENQELIGIIDLFGLRVSKHLAQCFGECRINNHYRSSLKDIFDNFPNGQDVFIFEDDLIVSSDVFYYFSSLLHIYHTDTSIFCISAWNDQAYSHSVRDLTMLYRVQFMPGLGLVLSRDIINKLIPIWPSMIKMNWDAWLRESIIKNRVCIIPDASRTFHIGKFGLHSSPAFQIEYFNRRFFQSLINVKINYKDLSKIEYNHLVDYLASHSKTALDSSSICNVADEYHTQDLIANSLSKEQLANITEKVFLYAKDGMNHVTVFKKLFKCFRIWDLDLRGMNNNYFRVWLKNIHYLVI
;
A
#
# COMPACT_ATOMS: atom_id res chain seq x y z
N LYS A 1 6.87 7.16 -28.40
CA LYS A 1 6.78 8.25 -27.42
C LYS A 1 5.78 7.81 -26.36
N VAL A 2 6.12 7.89 -25.08
CA VAL A 2 5.20 7.44 -24.02
C VAL A 2 4.28 8.62 -23.71
N ASP A 3 3.10 8.65 -24.32
CA ASP A 3 2.25 9.85 -24.33
C ASP A 3 1.40 10.01 -23.05
N MET A 4 1.40 9.00 -22.17
CA MET A 4 0.55 8.91 -20.99
C MET A 4 1.28 9.18 -19.66
N ILE A 5 2.59 9.48 -19.71
CA ILE A 5 3.39 9.81 -18.52
C ILE A 5 3.65 11.31 -18.51
N THR A 6 3.33 11.94 -17.38
CA THR A 6 3.70 13.31 -17.05
C THR A 6 4.62 13.28 -15.82
N VAL A 7 5.78 13.89 -15.94
CA VAL A 7 6.64 14.21 -14.78
C VAL A 7 6.25 15.61 -14.32
N ASP A 8 5.70 15.68 -13.11
CA ASP A 8 5.20 16.92 -12.54
C ASP A 8 6.18 17.44 -11.50
N ILE A 9 6.79 18.60 -11.76
CA ILE A 9 7.86 19.17 -10.94
C ILE A 9 7.35 20.39 -10.16
N ASP A 10 7.78 20.49 -8.90
CA ASP A 10 7.34 21.52 -7.95
C ASP A 10 8.18 22.81 -7.97
N GLU A 11 9.25 22.82 -8.77
CA GLU A 11 10.03 24.00 -9.11
C GLU A 11 10.76 23.80 -10.44
N GLU A 12 11.19 24.90 -11.06
CA GLU A 12 11.96 24.82 -12.29
C GLU A 12 13.43 24.45 -11.98
N ASN A 13 13.80 23.24 -12.37
CA ASN A 13 15.16 22.74 -12.29
C ASN A 13 15.62 22.28 -13.68
N GLN A 14 16.65 22.92 -14.22
CA GLN A 14 17.14 22.66 -15.58
C GLN A 14 17.75 21.26 -15.74
N GLU A 15 18.36 20.72 -14.69
CA GLU A 15 18.91 19.36 -14.71
C GLU A 15 17.78 18.33 -14.78
N LEU A 16 16.74 18.49 -13.95
CA LEU A 16 15.56 17.62 -13.98
C LEU A 16 14.84 17.69 -15.33
N ILE A 17 14.63 18.90 -15.86
CA ILE A 17 14.02 19.10 -17.19
C ILE A 17 14.85 18.41 -18.27
N GLY A 18 16.18 18.57 -18.25
CA GLY A 18 17.07 17.90 -19.20
C GLY A 18 16.97 16.38 -19.16
N ILE A 19 16.81 15.78 -17.97
CA ILE A 19 16.60 14.34 -17.81
C ILE A 19 15.22 13.93 -18.39
N ILE A 20 14.16 14.67 -18.07
CA ILE A 20 12.80 14.39 -18.58
C ILE A 20 12.78 14.45 -20.12
N ASP A 21 13.42 15.46 -20.70
CA ASP A 21 13.55 15.66 -22.14
C ASP A 21 14.37 14.55 -22.81
N LEU A 22 15.44 14.07 -22.15
CA LEU A 22 16.26 12.96 -22.64
C LEU A 22 15.43 11.70 -22.87
N PHE A 23 14.43 11.44 -22.01
CA PHE A 23 13.50 10.32 -22.16
C PHE A 23 12.26 10.65 -23.01
N GLY A 24 12.14 11.90 -23.49
CA GLY A 24 11.03 12.36 -24.32
C GLY A 24 9.68 12.34 -23.60
N LEU A 25 9.68 12.54 -22.29
CA LEU A 25 8.50 12.54 -21.43
C LEU A 25 7.86 13.94 -21.37
N ARG A 26 6.58 14.01 -21.01
CA ARG A 26 5.91 15.30 -20.78
C ARG A 26 6.33 15.85 -19.41
N VAL A 27 6.65 17.15 -19.36
CA VAL A 27 6.83 17.89 -18.10
C VAL A 27 5.61 18.76 -17.82
N SER A 28 5.15 18.74 -16.57
CA SER A 28 4.22 19.72 -16.00
C SER A 28 4.94 20.45 -14.87
N LYS A 29 4.69 21.75 -14.73
CA LYS A 29 5.41 22.62 -13.78
C LYS A 29 4.41 23.34 -12.89
N HIS A 30 4.59 23.22 -11.58
CA HIS A 30 3.87 24.03 -10.61
C HIS A 30 4.87 24.79 -9.75
N LEU A 31 4.71 26.11 -9.64
CA LEU A 31 5.57 26.91 -8.77
C LEU A 31 5.31 26.53 -7.32
N ALA A 32 6.38 26.24 -6.57
CA ALA A 32 6.33 25.94 -5.15
C ALA A 32 5.53 27.00 -4.38
N GLN A 33 4.57 26.53 -3.58
CA GLN A 33 3.79 27.36 -2.65
C GLN A 33 4.13 26.92 -1.23
N CYS A 34 4.39 27.87 -0.32
CA CYS A 34 4.87 27.58 1.03
C CYS A 34 6.21 26.79 1.07
N PHE A 35 6.50 26.18 2.22
CA PHE A 35 7.62 25.29 2.49
C PHE A 35 7.12 24.02 3.21
N GLY A 36 7.96 22.99 3.29
CA GLY A 36 7.68 21.76 4.03
C GLY A 36 6.41 21.03 3.55
N GLU A 37 5.58 20.60 4.50
CA GLU A 37 4.36 19.84 4.25
C GLU A 37 3.37 20.63 3.39
N CYS A 38 3.25 21.95 3.61
CA CYS A 38 2.39 22.82 2.78
C CYS A 38 2.80 22.77 1.30
N ARG A 39 4.10 22.72 1.00
CA ARG A 39 4.62 22.68 -0.37
C ARG A 39 4.20 21.41 -1.08
N ILE A 40 4.47 20.26 -0.46
CA ILE A 40 4.10 18.94 -1.00
C ILE A 40 2.58 18.84 -1.15
N ASN A 41 1.82 19.26 -0.14
CA ASN A 41 0.36 19.21 -0.17
C ASN A 41 -0.25 20.06 -1.31
N ASN A 42 0.26 21.27 -1.55
CA ASN A 42 -0.21 22.12 -2.66
C ASN A 42 0.24 21.61 -4.02
N HIS A 43 1.44 21.01 -4.10
CA HIS A 43 1.94 20.39 -5.31
C HIS A 43 1.01 19.25 -5.75
N TYR A 44 0.77 18.27 -4.89
CA TYR A 44 -0.18 17.18 -5.15
C TYR A 44 -1.57 17.68 -5.58
N ARG A 45 -2.11 18.70 -4.91
CA ARG A 45 -3.39 19.30 -5.28
C ARG A 45 -3.39 19.86 -6.71
N SER A 46 -2.33 20.57 -7.08
CA SER A 46 -2.19 21.20 -8.39
C SER A 46 -2.02 20.15 -9.47
N SER A 47 -1.12 19.18 -9.28
CA SER A 47 -0.87 18.11 -10.24
C SER A 47 -2.14 17.27 -10.48
N LEU A 48 -2.87 16.91 -9.43
CA LEU A 48 -4.12 16.15 -9.55
C LEU A 48 -5.27 16.93 -10.17
N LYS A 49 -5.29 18.26 -10.01
CA LYS A 49 -6.27 19.11 -10.67
C LYS A 49 -6.00 19.18 -12.17
N ASP A 50 -4.74 19.41 -12.55
CA ASP A 50 -4.37 19.73 -13.93
C ASP A 50 -4.17 18.47 -14.81
N ILE A 51 -4.05 17.29 -14.21
CA ILE A 51 -3.88 16.03 -14.96
C ILE A 51 -5.05 15.75 -15.90
N PHE A 52 -6.29 16.06 -15.50
CA PHE A 52 -7.46 15.78 -16.34
C PHE A 52 -7.70 16.82 -17.43
N ASP A 53 -7.12 18.02 -17.31
CA ASP A 53 -7.09 18.99 -18.40
C ASP A 53 -6.19 18.48 -19.54
N ASN A 54 -5.07 17.83 -19.17
CA ASN A 54 -4.15 17.21 -20.11
C ASN A 54 -4.67 15.88 -20.69
N PHE A 55 -5.47 15.14 -19.91
CA PHE A 55 -6.03 13.84 -20.28
C PHE A 55 -7.55 13.82 -20.09
N PRO A 56 -8.32 14.51 -20.95
CA PRO A 56 -9.76 14.71 -20.76
C PRO A 56 -10.59 13.42 -20.77
N ASN A 57 -10.05 12.32 -21.30
CA ASN A 57 -10.70 11.01 -21.30
C ASN A 57 -10.14 10.02 -20.25
N GLY A 58 -9.11 10.40 -19.49
CA GLY A 58 -8.48 9.51 -18.50
C GLY A 58 -9.36 9.27 -17.27
N GLN A 59 -9.70 8.02 -16.97
CA GLN A 59 -10.58 7.69 -15.84
C GLN A 59 -9.83 7.47 -14.53
N ASP A 60 -8.55 7.10 -14.61
CA ASP A 60 -7.71 6.77 -13.47
C ASP A 60 -6.34 7.46 -13.61
N VAL A 61 -5.75 7.81 -12.48
CA VAL A 61 -4.40 8.40 -12.40
C VAL A 61 -3.52 7.45 -11.59
N PHE A 62 -2.36 7.11 -12.16
CA PHE A 62 -1.35 6.29 -11.49
C PHE A 62 -0.25 7.22 -11.01
N ILE A 63 -0.05 7.27 -9.70
CA ILE A 63 0.79 8.25 -9.02
C ILE A 63 2.02 7.53 -8.45
N PHE A 64 3.19 8.00 -8.84
CA PHE A 64 4.48 7.53 -8.34
C PHE A 64 5.30 8.72 -7.89
N GLU A 65 5.97 8.59 -6.74
CA GLU A 65 6.98 9.53 -6.28
C GLU A 65 8.31 9.22 -6.97
N ASP A 66 9.21 10.21 -7.02
CA ASP A 66 10.48 10.16 -7.76
C ASP A 66 11.52 9.23 -7.11
N ASP A 67 11.31 8.86 -5.85
CA ASP A 67 12.17 8.00 -5.05
C ASP A 67 11.66 6.54 -4.93
N LEU A 68 10.85 6.11 -5.91
CA LEU A 68 10.35 4.74 -6.01
C LEU A 68 11.02 3.95 -7.14
N ILE A 69 11.53 2.77 -6.80
CA ILE A 69 11.80 1.72 -7.79
C ILE A 69 10.51 0.93 -8.00
N VAL A 70 10.13 0.71 -9.26
CA VAL A 70 8.92 -0.05 -9.62
C VAL A 70 9.28 -1.44 -10.15
N SER A 71 8.44 -2.42 -9.88
CA SER A 71 8.54 -3.78 -10.44
C SER A 71 8.06 -3.85 -11.88
N SER A 72 8.49 -4.88 -12.61
CA SER A 72 8.20 -5.08 -14.03
C SER A 72 6.71 -5.28 -14.34
N ASP A 73 5.91 -5.74 -13.37
CA ASP A 73 4.48 -6.01 -13.53
C ASP A 73 3.58 -4.90 -12.98
N VAL A 74 4.10 -3.78 -12.44
CA VAL A 74 3.29 -2.78 -11.72
C VAL A 74 2.07 -2.28 -12.51
N PHE A 75 2.24 -2.02 -13.81
CA PHE A 75 1.14 -1.59 -14.67
C PHE A 75 0.15 -2.71 -14.96
N TYR A 76 0.62 -3.95 -15.12
CA TYR A 76 -0.22 -5.13 -15.25
C TYR A 76 -1.04 -5.38 -13.97
N TYR A 77 -0.40 -5.22 -12.80
CA TYR A 77 -1.02 -5.30 -11.49
C TYR A 77 -2.17 -4.28 -11.38
N PHE A 78 -1.91 -3.00 -11.64
CA PHE A 78 -2.95 -1.97 -11.60
C PHE A 78 -4.06 -2.23 -12.61
N SER A 79 -3.72 -2.49 -13.88
CA SER A 79 -4.72 -2.70 -14.94
C SER A 79 -5.62 -3.90 -14.66
N SER A 80 -5.09 -4.96 -14.05
CA SER A 80 -5.85 -6.16 -13.68
C SER A 80 -6.90 -5.90 -12.59
N LEU A 81 -6.75 -4.81 -11.82
CA LEU A 81 -7.61 -4.46 -10.70
C LEU A 81 -8.59 -3.33 -11.02
N LEU A 82 -8.43 -2.61 -12.13
CA LEU A 82 -9.31 -1.49 -12.48
C LEU A 82 -10.78 -1.92 -12.58
N HIS A 83 -11.08 -3.12 -13.10
CA HIS A 83 -12.45 -3.59 -13.19
C HIS A 83 -13.12 -3.67 -11.81
N ILE A 84 -12.51 -4.38 -10.85
CA ILE A 84 -13.09 -4.48 -9.51
C ILE A 84 -13.11 -3.12 -8.80
N TYR A 85 -12.08 -2.30 -9.01
CA TYR A 85 -12.00 -0.94 -8.46
C TYR A 85 -13.18 -0.05 -8.85
N HIS A 86 -13.60 -0.09 -10.12
CA HIS A 86 -14.75 0.68 -10.61
C HIS A 86 -16.09 0.07 -10.22
N THR A 87 -16.19 -1.26 -10.05
CA THR A 87 -17.45 -1.91 -9.70
C THR A 87 -17.76 -1.93 -8.20
N ASP A 88 -16.74 -1.97 -7.33
CA ASP A 88 -16.91 -2.02 -5.88
C ASP A 88 -16.61 -0.66 -5.24
N THR A 89 -17.68 0.11 -5.00
CA THR A 89 -17.60 1.47 -4.42
C THR A 89 -17.03 1.55 -3.00
N SER A 90 -16.84 0.40 -2.33
CA SER A 90 -16.17 0.35 -1.03
C SER A 90 -14.64 0.39 -1.15
N ILE A 91 -14.08 0.33 -2.36
CA ILE A 91 -12.66 0.52 -2.61
C ILE A 91 -12.39 2.02 -2.85
N PHE A 92 -11.42 2.57 -2.12
CA PHE A 92 -10.94 3.94 -2.25
C PHE A 92 -9.78 4.04 -3.23
N CYS A 93 -8.81 3.13 -3.13
CA CYS A 93 -7.61 3.17 -3.96
C CYS A 93 -7.04 1.78 -4.23
N ILE A 94 -6.15 1.69 -5.20
CA ILE A 94 -5.21 0.57 -5.32
C ILE A 94 -3.83 1.13 -4.99
N SER A 95 -3.07 0.44 -4.14
CA SER A 95 -1.67 0.78 -3.89
C SER A 95 -0.77 -0.39 -4.25
N ALA A 96 0.43 -0.06 -4.74
CA ALA A 96 1.52 -0.99 -5.00
C ALA A 96 2.32 -1.32 -3.73
N TRP A 97 2.03 -0.66 -2.60
CA TRP A 97 2.80 -0.76 -1.38
C TRP A 97 2.04 -1.49 -0.28
N ASN A 98 2.71 -2.47 0.33
CA ASN A 98 2.28 -3.09 1.56
C ASN A 98 3.17 -2.64 2.72
N ASP A 99 2.58 -1.86 3.63
CA ASP A 99 3.21 -1.36 4.85
C ASP A 99 3.73 -2.45 5.78
N GLN A 100 3.40 -3.72 5.54
CA GLN A 100 3.85 -4.87 6.32
C GLN A 100 4.64 -5.89 5.49
N ALA A 101 5.03 -5.57 4.25
CA ALA A 101 5.83 -6.43 3.38
C ALA A 101 7.33 -6.36 3.70
N TYR A 102 7.75 -6.98 4.80
CA TYR A 102 9.16 -7.20 5.11
C TYR A 102 9.66 -8.48 4.46
N SER A 103 10.98 -8.57 4.30
CA SER A 103 11.68 -9.72 3.72
C SER A 103 11.43 -11.05 4.43
N HIS A 104 10.86 -11.06 5.63
CA HIS A 104 10.43 -12.27 6.35
C HIS A 104 8.90 -12.44 6.42
N SER A 105 8.13 -11.43 5.98
CA SER A 105 6.68 -11.38 6.15
C SER A 105 5.84 -11.38 4.87
N VAL A 106 6.47 -11.78 3.76
CA VAL A 106 5.87 -11.89 2.42
C VAL A 106 6.03 -13.33 1.93
N ARG A 107 5.11 -13.81 1.11
CA ARG A 107 5.28 -15.11 0.46
C ARG A 107 4.59 -15.24 -0.88
N ASP A 108 3.41 -14.67 -1.05
CA ASP A 108 2.56 -14.96 -2.20
C ASP A 108 2.52 -13.78 -3.16
N LEU A 109 3.24 -13.91 -4.27
CA LEU A 109 3.33 -12.87 -5.30
C LEU A 109 1.96 -12.57 -5.94
N THR A 110 0.97 -13.46 -5.82
CA THR A 110 -0.37 -13.32 -6.38
C THR A 110 -1.42 -12.83 -5.37
N MET A 111 -1.11 -12.88 -4.07
CA MET A 111 -2.05 -12.57 -3.01
C MET A 111 -2.26 -11.07 -2.88
N LEU A 112 -3.53 -10.69 -2.69
CA LEU A 112 -3.97 -9.32 -2.53
C LEU A 112 -4.79 -9.18 -1.25
N TYR A 113 -4.73 -8.00 -0.64
CA TYR A 113 -5.45 -7.66 0.58
C TYR A 113 -6.34 -6.44 0.38
N ARG A 114 -7.46 -6.41 1.10
CA ARG A 114 -8.23 -5.19 1.37
C ARG A 114 -7.77 -4.65 2.72
N VAL A 115 -7.31 -3.39 2.78
CA VAL A 115 -6.86 -2.73 4.03
C VAL A 115 -7.59 -1.41 4.25
N GLN A 116 -8.01 -1.12 5.48
CA GLN A 116 -8.64 0.14 5.86
C GLN A 116 -7.59 1.22 6.14
N PHE A 117 -6.76 1.48 5.13
CA PHE A 117 -5.68 2.47 5.17
C PHE A 117 -5.38 2.93 3.74
N MET A 118 -4.77 4.11 3.58
CA MET A 118 -4.25 4.59 2.28
C MET A 118 -2.72 4.58 2.35
N PRO A 119 -2.06 3.54 1.80
CA PRO A 119 -0.60 3.41 1.92
C PRO A 119 0.15 4.48 1.13
N GLY A 120 -0.28 4.78 -0.10
CA GLY A 120 0.45 5.64 -1.03
C GLY A 120 1.50 4.83 -1.83
N LEU A 121 2.66 5.43 -2.07
CA LEU A 121 3.88 4.80 -2.61
C LEU A 121 3.64 3.93 -3.85
N GLY A 122 3.04 4.54 -4.89
CA GLY A 122 2.48 3.85 -6.05
C GLY A 122 0.98 3.66 -5.86
N LEU A 123 0.21 4.66 -6.29
CA LEU A 123 -1.20 4.84 -5.94
C LEU A 123 -2.07 5.02 -7.18
N VAL A 124 -3.22 4.36 -7.22
CA VAL A 124 -4.27 4.58 -8.22
C VAL A 124 -5.45 5.27 -7.57
N LEU A 125 -5.86 6.40 -8.15
CA LEU A 125 -7.10 7.11 -7.81
C LEU A 125 -7.92 7.35 -9.08
N SER A 126 -9.22 7.15 -8.99
CA SER A 126 -10.15 7.49 -10.08
C SER A 126 -10.40 8.99 -10.15
N ARG A 127 -10.75 9.46 -11.35
CA ARG A 127 -11.22 10.82 -11.61
C ARG A 127 -12.36 11.22 -10.68
N ASP A 128 -13.31 10.33 -10.46
CA ASP A 128 -14.47 10.61 -9.60
C ASP A 128 -14.05 10.86 -8.15
N ILE A 129 -13.02 10.18 -7.66
CA ILE A 129 -12.47 10.43 -6.34
C ILE A 129 -11.73 11.77 -6.34
N ILE A 130 -10.82 12.00 -7.27
CA ILE A 130 -10.03 13.24 -7.34
C ILE A 130 -10.96 14.48 -7.43
N ASN A 131 -11.98 14.44 -8.29
CA ASN A 131 -12.96 15.52 -8.43
C ASN A 131 -13.74 15.83 -7.13
N LYS A 132 -13.91 14.84 -6.26
CA LYS A 132 -14.50 15.03 -4.93
C LYS A 132 -13.49 15.56 -3.91
N LEU A 133 -12.19 15.27 -4.08
CA LEU A 133 -11.13 15.71 -3.18
C LEU A 133 -10.72 17.16 -3.41
N ILE A 134 -10.52 17.58 -4.66
CA ILE A 134 -9.99 18.91 -4.99
C ILE A 134 -10.77 20.07 -4.34
N PRO A 135 -12.12 20.07 -4.30
CA PRO A 135 -12.89 21.15 -3.66
C PRO A 135 -12.73 21.23 -2.14
N ILE A 136 -12.40 20.12 -1.47
CA ILE A 136 -12.24 20.03 -0.02
C ILE A 136 -10.78 19.85 0.42
N TRP A 137 -9.84 19.98 -0.52
CA TRP A 137 -8.42 19.75 -0.27
C TRP A 137 -7.90 20.74 0.78
N PRO A 138 -7.16 20.28 1.80
CA PRO A 138 -6.75 21.12 2.91
C PRO A 138 -5.75 22.20 2.46
N SER A 139 -5.90 23.40 2.99
CA SER A 139 -5.01 24.55 2.76
C SER A 139 -4.14 24.90 3.98
N MET A 140 -4.09 24.03 4.99
CA MET A 140 -3.34 24.26 6.22
C MET A 140 -1.83 24.10 6.02
N ILE A 141 -1.04 24.93 6.72
CA ILE A 141 0.42 24.98 6.57
C ILE A 141 1.12 23.68 7.01
N LYS A 142 0.63 23.03 8.07
CA LYS A 142 1.21 21.79 8.62
C LYS A 142 0.33 20.58 8.33
N MET A 143 -0.10 20.40 7.08
CA MET A 143 -0.92 19.26 6.68
C MET A 143 -0.17 18.39 5.68
N ASN A 144 0.00 17.11 6.02
CA ASN A 144 0.42 16.10 5.06
C ASN A 144 -0.84 15.61 4.32
N TRP A 145 -0.80 15.64 2.99
CA TRP A 145 -1.95 15.27 2.15
C TRP A 145 -2.40 13.83 2.40
N ASP A 146 -1.46 12.91 2.58
CA ASP A 146 -1.69 11.50 2.81
C ASP A 146 -2.31 11.22 4.20
N ALA A 147 -1.82 11.92 5.23
CA ALA A 147 -2.42 11.89 6.57
C ALA A 147 -3.88 12.38 6.54
N TRP A 148 -4.15 13.51 5.86
CA TRP A 148 -5.52 14.00 5.68
C TRP A 148 -6.42 12.97 4.99
N LEU A 149 -5.94 12.30 3.93
CA LEU A 149 -6.71 11.25 3.26
C LEU A 149 -7.03 10.08 4.21
N ARG A 150 -6.06 9.64 5.01
CA ARG A 150 -6.22 8.54 5.98
C ARG A 150 -7.19 8.90 7.10
N GLU A 151 -7.10 10.11 7.64
CA GLU A 151 -7.86 10.50 8.83
C GLU A 151 -9.27 11.01 8.50
N SER A 152 -9.44 11.72 7.37
CA SER A 152 -10.67 12.45 7.07
C SER A 152 -11.50 11.84 5.94
N ILE A 153 -10.88 11.13 5.00
CA ILE A 153 -11.49 10.80 3.70
C ILE A 153 -11.77 9.31 3.52
N ILE A 154 -10.84 8.43 3.88
CA ILE A 154 -10.98 7.00 3.59
C ILE A 154 -12.20 6.40 4.31
N LYS A 155 -12.46 6.83 5.57
CA LYS A 155 -13.57 6.38 6.41
C LYS A 155 -13.63 4.85 6.46
N ASN A 156 -14.75 4.25 5.99
CA ASN A 156 -14.99 2.81 5.99
C ASN A 156 -14.58 2.13 4.66
N ARG A 157 -13.97 2.86 3.72
CA ARG A 157 -13.45 2.31 2.48
C ARG A 157 -12.08 1.67 2.71
N VAL A 158 -11.65 0.86 1.75
CA VAL A 158 -10.37 0.16 1.80
C VAL A 158 -9.51 0.54 0.60
N CYS A 159 -8.21 0.27 0.69
CA CYS A 159 -7.38 0.13 -0.50
C CYS A 159 -7.03 -1.34 -0.76
N ILE A 160 -6.83 -1.67 -2.03
CA ILE A 160 -6.25 -2.96 -2.43
C ILE A 160 -4.72 -2.83 -2.41
N ILE A 161 -4.04 -3.76 -1.75
CA ILE A 161 -2.58 -3.87 -1.73
C ILE A 161 -2.14 -5.29 -2.07
N PRO A 162 -0.93 -5.49 -2.61
CA PRO A 162 -0.38 -6.83 -2.80
C PRO A 162 0.28 -7.35 -1.53
N ASP A 163 0.52 -8.66 -1.44
CA ASP A 163 1.37 -9.22 -0.39
C ASP A 163 2.84 -8.79 -0.57
N ALA A 164 3.39 -9.04 -1.77
CA ALA A 164 4.67 -8.49 -2.19
C ALA A 164 4.50 -7.11 -2.83
N SER A 165 5.08 -6.06 -2.26
CA SER A 165 5.04 -4.71 -2.84
C SER A 165 5.55 -4.69 -4.28
N ARG A 166 4.90 -3.88 -5.13
CA ARG A 166 5.29 -3.59 -6.52
C ARG A 166 6.13 -2.33 -6.66
N THR A 167 6.38 -1.64 -5.55
CA THR A 167 7.26 -0.48 -5.41
C THR A 167 8.24 -0.67 -4.25
N PHE A 168 9.38 0.00 -4.32
CA PHE A 168 10.39 0.04 -3.27
C PHE A 168 10.93 1.46 -3.10
N HIS A 169 10.79 2.00 -1.89
CA HIS A 169 11.20 3.37 -1.57
C HIS A 169 12.71 3.44 -1.27
N ILE A 170 13.41 4.32 -2.00
CA ILE A 170 14.86 4.54 -1.89
C ILE A 170 15.23 5.92 -1.33
N GLY A 171 14.25 6.77 -1.03
CA GLY A 171 14.43 8.14 -0.55
C GLY A 171 15.09 8.23 0.83
N LYS A 172 16.42 8.38 0.86
CA LYS A 172 17.19 8.52 2.13
C LYS A 172 17.12 9.93 2.73
N PHE A 173 16.88 10.93 1.88
CA PHE A 173 16.83 12.34 2.24
C PHE A 173 15.50 12.87 1.72
N GLY A 174 14.66 13.32 2.63
CA GLY A 174 13.36 13.90 2.29
C GLY A 174 12.81 14.66 3.49
N LEU A 175 11.61 15.23 3.34
CA LEU A 175 10.99 16.01 4.40
C LEU A 175 10.82 15.22 5.71
N HIS A 176 10.39 13.96 5.58
CA HIS A 176 10.13 13.05 6.70
C HIS A 176 11.04 11.80 6.71
N SER A 177 12.05 11.76 5.83
CA SER A 177 12.95 10.63 5.70
C SER A 177 14.38 11.01 6.08
N SER A 178 15.05 10.11 6.80
CA SER A 178 16.46 10.21 7.15
C SER A 178 17.16 8.87 6.91
N PRO A 179 18.49 8.83 6.78
CA PRO A 179 19.21 7.57 6.58
C PRO A 179 18.92 6.52 7.68
N ALA A 180 18.81 6.95 8.95
CA ALA A 180 18.49 6.06 10.06
C ALA A 180 17.07 5.48 9.91
N PHE A 181 16.09 6.32 9.58
CA PHE A 181 14.70 5.90 9.37
C PHE A 181 14.54 4.94 8.19
N GLN A 182 15.24 5.22 7.09
CA GLN A 182 15.29 4.36 5.91
C GLN A 182 15.87 2.97 6.24
N ILE A 183 16.97 2.92 7.01
CA ILE A 183 17.57 1.65 7.46
C ILE A 183 16.61 0.88 8.35
N GLU A 184 15.95 1.57 9.28
CA GLU A 184 15.07 0.94 10.25
C GLU A 184 13.80 0.36 9.60
N TYR A 185 13.12 1.13 8.74
CA TYR A 185 11.76 0.79 8.29
C TYR A 185 11.59 0.44 6.81
N PHE A 186 12.54 0.79 5.93
CA PHE A 186 12.37 0.60 4.48
C PHE A 186 13.39 -0.37 3.87
N ASN A 187 14.64 -0.40 4.31
CA ASN A 187 15.66 -1.26 3.71
C ASN A 187 15.39 -2.76 3.89
N ARG A 188 14.60 -3.14 4.90
CA ARG A 188 14.25 -4.54 5.21
C ARG A 188 13.02 -5.04 4.46
N ARG A 189 12.43 -4.20 3.61
CA ARG A 189 11.22 -4.49 2.84
C ARG A 189 11.52 -5.52 1.76
N PHE A 190 10.59 -6.43 1.53
CA PHE A 190 10.69 -7.35 0.41
C PHE A 190 10.45 -6.57 -0.89
N PHE A 191 11.31 -6.76 -1.87
CA PHE A 191 11.08 -6.26 -3.22
C PHE A 191 11.72 -7.18 -4.25
N GLN A 192 10.97 -7.47 -5.30
CA GLN A 192 11.44 -8.20 -6.46
C GLN A 192 11.16 -7.37 -7.70
N SER A 193 12.23 -7.02 -8.44
CA SER A 193 12.11 -6.17 -9.63
C SER A 193 11.44 -6.89 -10.80
N LEU A 194 11.66 -8.20 -10.93
CA LEU A 194 11.10 -9.03 -12.01
C LEU A 194 10.01 -9.93 -11.46
N ILE A 195 8.76 -9.53 -11.65
CA ILE A 195 7.58 -10.32 -11.28
C ILE A 195 6.83 -10.66 -12.57
N ASN A 196 6.45 -11.93 -12.69
CA ASN A 196 5.68 -12.45 -13.81
C ASN A 196 4.68 -13.49 -13.30
N VAL A 197 3.59 -13.00 -12.71
CA VAL A 197 2.53 -13.83 -12.14
C VAL A 197 1.18 -13.38 -12.64
N LYS A 198 0.21 -14.28 -12.67
CA LYS A 198 -1.18 -13.93 -12.99
C LYS A 198 -1.90 -13.48 -11.73
N ILE A 199 -2.38 -12.25 -11.72
CA ILE A 199 -3.16 -11.72 -10.58
C ILE A 199 -4.53 -12.39 -10.53
N ASN A 200 -4.93 -12.86 -9.35
CA ASN A 200 -6.27 -13.37 -9.09
C ASN A 200 -7.04 -12.35 -8.22
N TYR A 201 -8.09 -11.75 -8.79
CA TYR A 201 -8.93 -10.75 -8.13
C TYR A 201 -10.32 -11.27 -7.75
N LYS A 202 -10.60 -12.57 -7.94
CA LYS A 202 -11.95 -13.16 -7.75
C LYS A 202 -12.50 -12.96 -6.35
N ASP A 203 -11.66 -12.94 -5.34
CA ASP A 203 -12.08 -12.83 -3.94
C ASP A 203 -11.98 -11.39 -3.40
N LEU A 204 -11.84 -10.38 -4.28
CA LEU A 204 -11.57 -9.00 -3.85
C LEU A 204 -12.78 -8.08 -3.71
N SER A 205 -13.96 -8.43 -4.23
CA SER A 205 -15.15 -7.63 -3.89
C SER A 205 -15.40 -7.68 -2.39
N LYS A 206 -16.08 -6.67 -1.84
CA LYS A 206 -16.41 -6.62 -0.41
C LYS A 206 -17.07 -7.90 0.09
N ILE A 207 -17.99 -8.47 -0.69
CA ILE A 207 -18.74 -9.67 -0.31
C ILE A 207 -17.84 -10.90 -0.35
N GLU A 208 -17.14 -11.11 -1.46
CA GLU A 208 -16.28 -12.30 -1.66
C GLU A 208 -15.11 -12.30 -0.68
N TYR A 209 -14.51 -11.14 -0.41
CA TYR A 209 -13.41 -11.02 0.54
C TYR A 209 -13.85 -11.29 1.98
N ASN A 210 -15.05 -10.84 2.37
CA ASN A 210 -15.61 -11.17 3.68
C ASN A 210 -15.86 -12.68 3.80
N HIS A 211 -16.45 -13.30 2.78
CA HIS A 211 -16.63 -14.75 2.75
C HIS A 211 -15.30 -15.51 2.83
N LEU A 212 -14.25 -15.02 2.17
CA LEU A 212 -12.90 -15.59 2.29
C LEU A 212 -12.40 -15.52 3.73
N VAL A 213 -12.48 -14.35 4.38
CA VAL A 213 -12.01 -14.17 5.76
C VAL A 213 -12.82 -15.03 6.74
N ASP A 214 -14.15 -15.10 6.59
CA ASP A 214 -15.02 -15.95 7.40
C ASP A 214 -14.70 -17.44 7.21
N TYR A 215 -14.40 -17.83 5.96
CA TYR A 215 -13.98 -19.19 5.64
C TYR A 215 -12.65 -19.52 6.33
N LEU A 216 -11.65 -18.63 6.26
CA LEU A 216 -10.38 -18.80 6.95
C LEU A 216 -10.58 -18.85 8.48
N ALA A 217 -11.38 -17.97 9.06
CA ALA A 217 -11.66 -17.97 10.50
C ALA A 217 -12.34 -19.28 10.94
N SER A 218 -13.18 -19.87 10.10
CA SER A 218 -13.90 -21.12 10.43
C SER A 218 -13.05 -22.38 10.22
N HIS A 219 -12.26 -22.44 9.14
CA HIS A 219 -11.61 -23.68 8.68
C HIS A 219 -10.11 -23.76 9.00
N SER A 220 -9.47 -22.65 9.35
CA SER A 220 -8.04 -22.63 9.69
C SER A 220 -7.79 -23.19 11.10
N LYS A 221 -6.61 -23.78 11.29
CA LYS A 221 -6.15 -24.29 12.59
C LYS A 221 -5.98 -23.15 13.58
N THR A 222 -6.45 -23.30 14.83
CA THR A 222 -6.17 -22.34 15.89
C THR A 222 -4.72 -22.48 16.35
N ALA A 223 -3.96 -21.38 16.37
CA ALA A 223 -2.62 -21.35 16.92
C ALA A 223 -2.64 -21.71 18.41
N LEU A 224 -1.67 -22.51 18.86
CA LEU A 224 -1.64 -23.07 20.23
C LEU A 224 -1.47 -22.00 21.32
N ASP A 225 -0.73 -20.92 21.03
CA ASP A 225 -0.52 -19.79 21.95
C ASP A 225 -0.12 -18.53 21.18
N SER A 226 -0.79 -17.39 21.44
CA SER A 226 -0.44 -16.09 20.85
C SER A 226 0.96 -15.61 21.26
N SER A 227 1.46 -16.03 22.42
CA SER A 227 2.83 -15.70 22.88
C SER A 227 3.90 -16.40 22.05
N SER A 228 3.59 -17.60 21.53
CA SER A 228 4.52 -18.41 20.73
C SER A 228 4.79 -17.81 19.35
N ILE A 229 3.88 -16.99 18.82
CA ILE A 229 3.99 -16.40 17.47
C ILE A 229 5.08 -15.33 17.43
N CYS A 230 5.36 -14.66 18.56
CA CYS A 230 6.49 -13.73 18.62
C CYS A 230 7.84 -14.43 18.38
N ASN A 231 7.98 -15.69 18.75
CA ASN A 231 9.20 -16.47 18.52
C ASN A 231 9.34 -16.92 17.04
N VAL A 232 8.28 -16.80 16.24
CA VAL A 232 8.27 -17.14 14.80
C VAL A 232 8.98 -16.06 13.97
N ALA A 233 9.10 -14.82 14.47
CA ALA A 233 9.73 -13.73 13.72
C ALA A 233 11.27 -13.65 13.84
N ASP A 234 11.88 -14.46 14.73
CA ASP A 234 13.30 -14.32 15.12
C ASP A 234 14.29 -15.17 14.29
N GLU A 235 13.82 -16.07 13.43
CA GLU A 235 14.72 -16.94 12.64
C GLU A 235 14.78 -16.53 11.17
N TYR A 236 16.00 -16.48 10.63
CA TYR A 236 16.24 -16.32 9.22
C TYR A 236 15.68 -17.52 8.45
N HIS A 237 14.78 -17.28 7.50
CA HIS A 237 14.13 -18.34 6.71
C HIS A 237 14.17 -17.97 5.22
N THR A 238 14.61 -18.91 4.36
CA THR A 238 14.49 -18.78 2.90
C THR A 238 13.02 -18.85 2.51
N GLN A 239 12.43 -17.76 2.03
CA GLN A 239 11.03 -17.74 1.65
C GLN A 239 10.79 -18.54 0.37
N ASP A 240 9.95 -19.58 0.47
CA ASP A 240 9.44 -20.27 -0.70
C ASP A 240 8.29 -19.44 -1.27
N LEU A 241 8.61 -18.62 -2.27
CA LEU A 241 7.65 -17.72 -2.91
C LEU A 241 6.59 -18.51 -3.68
N ILE A 242 5.34 -18.13 -3.49
CA ILE A 242 4.19 -18.64 -4.23
C ILE A 242 3.97 -17.74 -5.45
N ALA A 243 4.06 -18.33 -6.64
CA ALA A 243 3.84 -17.64 -7.91
C ALA A 243 2.50 -17.99 -8.58
N ASN A 244 1.79 -18.98 -8.05
CA ASN A 244 0.47 -19.42 -8.53
C ASN A 244 -0.56 -19.24 -7.41
N SER A 245 -1.70 -18.64 -7.74
CA SER A 245 -2.74 -18.36 -6.75
C SER A 245 -3.24 -19.64 -6.06
N LEU A 246 -3.22 -19.62 -4.72
CA LEU A 246 -3.83 -20.66 -3.90
C LEU A 246 -5.36 -20.61 -3.99
N SER A 247 -6.00 -21.78 -3.97
CA SER A 247 -7.44 -21.85 -3.68
C SER A 247 -7.70 -21.48 -2.22
N LYS A 248 -8.95 -21.10 -1.88
CA LYS A 248 -9.34 -20.79 -0.51
C LYS A 248 -9.10 -21.97 0.44
N GLU A 249 -9.28 -23.21 -0.02
CA GLU A 249 -9.02 -24.44 0.74
C GLU A 249 -7.51 -24.63 1.00
N GLN A 250 -6.69 -24.42 -0.03
CA GLN A 250 -5.23 -24.48 0.11
C GLN A 250 -4.71 -23.41 1.09
N LEU A 251 -5.26 -22.20 0.99
CA LEU A 251 -4.91 -21.12 1.90
C LEU A 251 -5.35 -21.43 3.34
N ALA A 252 -6.58 -21.94 3.54
CA ALA A 252 -7.06 -22.34 4.86
C ALA A 252 -6.21 -23.42 5.51
N ASN A 253 -5.74 -24.41 4.72
CA ASN A 253 -4.88 -25.48 5.23
C ASN A 253 -3.52 -24.99 5.74
N ILE A 254 -2.99 -23.90 5.17
CA ILE A 254 -1.71 -23.28 5.57
C ILE A 254 -1.95 -22.17 6.62
N THR A 255 -3.19 -21.75 6.81
CA THR A 255 -3.50 -20.65 7.70
C THR A 255 -3.58 -21.12 9.15
N GLU A 256 -2.97 -20.35 10.06
CA GLU A 256 -3.22 -20.43 11.49
C GLU A 256 -3.99 -19.17 11.94
N LYS A 257 -5.10 -19.38 12.65
CA LYS A 257 -5.90 -18.29 13.23
C LYS A 257 -5.51 -18.04 14.68
N VAL A 258 -5.47 -16.77 15.05
CA VAL A 258 -4.97 -16.30 16.33
C VAL A 258 -5.98 -15.32 16.88
N PHE A 259 -6.43 -15.54 18.13
CA PHE A 259 -7.30 -14.59 18.81
C PHE A 259 -6.47 -13.77 19.81
N LEU A 260 -6.49 -12.45 19.65
CA LEU A 260 -5.87 -11.53 20.59
C LEU A 260 -6.91 -11.02 21.58
N TYR A 261 -6.68 -11.32 22.86
CA TYR A 261 -7.49 -10.77 23.94
C TYR A 261 -6.79 -9.56 24.54
N ALA A 262 -7.46 -8.41 24.53
CA ALA A 262 -6.99 -7.25 25.26
C ALA A 262 -7.09 -7.53 26.76
N LYS A 263 -5.99 -7.37 27.50
CA LYS A 263 -6.04 -7.30 28.97
C LYS A 263 -6.80 -6.04 29.38
N ASP A 264 -7.42 -6.07 30.56
CA ASP A 264 -8.21 -4.95 31.09
C ASP A 264 -7.49 -3.61 30.93
N GLY A 265 -8.18 -2.65 30.31
CA GLY A 265 -7.69 -1.28 30.07
C GLY A 265 -6.83 -1.07 28.83
N MET A 266 -6.41 -2.10 28.09
CA MET A 266 -5.72 -1.92 26.80
C MET A 266 -6.70 -1.75 25.64
N ASN A 267 -6.50 -0.74 24.80
CA ASN A 267 -7.24 -0.62 23.54
C ASN A 267 -6.63 -1.55 22.46
N HIS A 268 -7.44 -1.86 21.43
CA HIS A 268 -7.03 -2.72 20.31
C HIS A 268 -5.74 -2.22 19.63
N VAL A 269 -5.57 -0.90 19.49
CA VAL A 269 -4.36 -0.28 18.91
C VAL A 269 -3.09 -0.71 19.65
N THR A 270 -3.11 -0.66 20.97
CA THR A 270 -1.96 -1.00 21.79
C THR A 270 -1.59 -2.48 21.65
N VAL A 271 -2.59 -3.36 21.54
CA VAL A 271 -2.38 -4.80 21.39
C VAL A 271 -1.72 -5.11 20.04
N PHE A 272 -2.27 -4.59 18.94
CA PHE A 272 -1.70 -4.82 17.61
C PHE A 272 -0.32 -4.19 17.45
N LYS A 273 -0.07 -2.98 17.97
CA LYS A 273 1.27 -2.37 17.93
C LYS A 273 2.32 -3.22 18.65
N LYS A 274 1.98 -3.83 19.80
CA LYS A 274 2.88 -4.77 20.50
C LYS A 274 3.15 -6.01 19.66
N LEU A 275 2.13 -6.55 18.99
CA LEU A 275 2.29 -7.69 18.09
C LEU A 275 3.19 -7.33 16.89
N PHE A 276 2.95 -6.20 16.22
CA PHE A 276 3.74 -5.75 15.08
C PHE A 276 5.21 -5.53 15.46
N LYS A 277 5.46 -4.96 16.64
CA LYS A 277 6.81 -4.84 17.19
C LYS A 277 7.46 -6.21 17.38
N CYS A 278 6.74 -7.20 17.92
CA CYS A 278 7.31 -8.54 18.09
C CYS A 278 7.53 -9.26 16.75
N PHE A 279 6.69 -9.00 15.74
CA PHE A 279 6.89 -9.46 14.37
C PHE A 279 8.01 -8.73 13.63
N ARG A 280 8.59 -7.68 14.24
CA ARG A 280 9.62 -6.82 13.64
C ARG A 280 9.18 -6.22 12.29
N ILE A 281 7.89 -5.89 12.19
CA ILE A 281 7.28 -5.19 11.06
C ILE A 281 6.94 -3.74 11.46
N TRP A 282 6.17 -3.02 10.64
CA TRP A 282 5.86 -1.61 10.91
C TRP A 282 4.98 -1.47 12.16
N ASP A 283 5.46 -0.70 13.13
CA ASP A 283 4.86 -0.60 14.47
C ASP A 283 4.66 0.85 14.98
N LEU A 284 4.86 1.88 14.15
CA LEU A 284 4.69 3.28 14.56
C LEU A 284 3.20 3.66 14.70
N ASP A 285 2.36 3.16 13.81
CA ASP A 285 0.91 3.29 13.77
C ASP A 285 0.28 2.03 13.16
N LEU A 286 -1.04 1.85 13.27
CA LEU A 286 -1.70 0.65 12.73
C LEU A 286 -1.84 0.74 11.22
N ARG A 287 -1.24 -0.24 10.52
CA ARG A 287 -1.34 -0.40 9.06
C ARG A 287 -1.52 -1.86 8.69
N GLY A 288 -2.11 -2.10 7.51
CA GLY A 288 -2.40 -3.45 7.01
C GLY A 288 -3.65 -4.11 7.60
N MET A 289 -4.36 -3.42 8.50
CA MET A 289 -5.58 -3.91 9.14
C MET A 289 -6.80 -3.78 8.21
N ASN A 290 -7.80 -4.65 8.42
CA ASN A 290 -9.15 -4.46 7.90
C ASN A 290 -10.16 -4.84 8.98
N ASN A 291 -10.95 -3.86 9.42
CA ASN A 291 -11.76 -3.94 10.63
C ASN A 291 -10.90 -4.35 11.83
N ASN A 292 -11.19 -5.51 12.40
CA ASN A 292 -10.57 -6.05 13.60
C ASN A 292 -9.58 -7.18 13.32
N TYR A 293 -9.20 -7.43 12.06
CA TYR A 293 -8.24 -8.49 11.75
C TYR A 293 -7.04 -8.02 10.94
N PHE A 294 -5.98 -8.82 11.03
CA PHE A 294 -4.71 -8.67 10.34
C PHE A 294 -4.31 -9.98 9.66
N ARG A 295 -3.72 -9.88 8.48
CA ARG A 295 -3.23 -11.02 7.71
C ARG A 295 -1.75 -10.82 7.39
N VAL A 296 -0.94 -11.85 7.58
CA VAL A 296 0.51 -11.79 7.36
C VAL A 296 1.09 -13.17 7.12
N TRP A 297 2.19 -13.26 6.39
CA TRP A 297 2.99 -14.48 6.31
C TRP A 297 4.11 -14.43 7.33
N LEU A 298 4.40 -15.52 8.03
CA LEU A 298 5.60 -15.67 8.87
C LEU A 298 6.06 -17.13 8.81
N LYS A 299 7.35 -17.41 8.60
CA LYS A 299 7.90 -18.78 8.46
C LYS A 299 7.04 -19.72 7.60
N ASN A 300 6.65 -19.29 6.40
CA ASN A 300 5.82 -20.09 5.49
C ASN A 300 4.42 -20.47 6.04
N ILE A 301 3.92 -19.79 7.08
CA ILE A 301 2.56 -19.93 7.59
C ILE A 301 1.82 -18.62 7.34
N HIS A 302 0.58 -18.70 6.87
CA HIS A 302 -0.29 -17.52 6.77
C HIS A 302 -1.00 -17.37 8.11
N TYR A 303 -0.94 -16.20 8.72
CA TYR A 303 -1.62 -15.93 9.97
C TYR A 303 -2.84 -15.05 9.72
N LEU A 304 -3.98 -15.47 10.27
CA LEU A 304 -5.18 -14.64 10.41
C LEU A 304 -5.31 -14.27 11.89
N VAL A 305 -5.00 -13.02 12.22
CA VAL A 305 -5.03 -12.51 13.59
C VAL A 305 -6.31 -11.70 13.78
N ILE A 306 -7.11 -12.04 14.79
CA ILE A 306 -8.45 -11.48 15.09
C ILE A 306 -8.46 -10.91 16.51
#